data_AF-A0A7S3KKS6-F1
#
_entry.id   AF-A0A7S3KKS6-F1
#
_cell.length_a   1.000
_cell.length_b   1.000
_cell.length_c   1.000
_cell.angle_alpha   90.00
_cell.angle_beta   90.00
_cell.angle_gamma   90.00
#
_symmetry.space_group_name_H-M   'P 1'
#
loop_
_entity.id
_entity.type
_entity.pdbx_description
1 polymer ?
#
loop_
_entity_poly.entity_id
_entity_poly.type
_entity_poly.pdbx_seq_one_letter_code
_entity_poly.pdbx_strand_id
1 'polypeptide(L)'
;MSVKGPEILNMYVGESEKNIREIFEKARSHSPCVIFFDELDSLAPARGNGSDSNQVMDRIVAQLLTEIDGVNSKGQLFVIGATNRPDLLDPALLRPGRFDKKIYLGIASEPEERVKILKAQTRKFELDEDVDFEE
;
A
#
# COMPACT_ATOMS: atom_id res chain seq x y z
N MET A 1 -1.38 7.88 8.66
CA MET A 1 -2.24 8.55 7.66
C MET A 1 -2.62 7.51 6.63
N SER A 2 -3.90 7.35 6.29
CA SER A 2 -4.33 6.40 5.25
C SER A 2 -4.48 7.15 3.94
N VAL A 3 -3.86 6.66 2.87
CA VAL A 3 -3.95 7.25 1.54
C VAL A 3 -4.31 6.17 0.53
N LYS A 4 -5.40 6.38 -0.22
CA LYS A 4 -5.80 5.44 -1.28
C LYS A 4 -5.17 5.87 -2.61
N GLY A 5 -4.65 4.91 -3.38
CA GLY A 5 -4.07 5.18 -4.70
C GLY A 5 -4.94 6.05 -5.62
N PRO A 6 -6.23 5.72 -5.80
CA PRO A 6 -7.15 6.52 -6.61
C PRO A 6 -7.39 7.96 -6.12
N GLU A 7 -7.21 8.25 -4.83
CA GLU A 7 -7.39 9.61 -4.28
C GLU A 7 -6.24 10.54 -4.68
N ILE A 8 -5.02 10.01 -4.80
CA ILE A 8 -3.86 10.76 -5.34
C ILE A 8 -4.03 11.00 -6.85
N LEU A 9 -4.66 10.06 -7.57
CA LEU A 9 -4.86 10.12 -9.02
C LEU A 9 -6.01 11.05 -9.44
N ASN A 10 -7.04 11.20 -8.61
CA ASN A 10 -8.22 12.03 -8.90
C ASN A 10 -7.97 13.55 -8.79
N MET A 11 -6.85 13.99 -8.22
CA MET A 11 -6.48 15.40 -8.15
C MET A 11 -5.47 15.75 -9.25
N TYR A 12 -5.99 16.16 -10.42
CA TYR A 12 -5.33 16.81 -11.57
C TYR A 12 -3.93 16.31 -11.99
N VAL A 13 -3.80 15.96 -13.27
CA VAL A 13 -2.62 15.42 -14.01
C VAL A 13 -1.34 16.32 -13.97
N GLY A 14 -1.27 17.34 -13.12
CA GLY A 14 -0.07 18.12 -12.77
C GLY A 14 0.17 18.37 -11.27
N GLU A 15 -0.77 18.01 -10.38
CA GLU A 15 -0.66 18.19 -8.92
C GLU A 15 -0.22 16.92 -8.16
N SER A 16 -0.23 15.75 -8.81
CA SER A 16 0.02 14.48 -8.13
C SER A 16 1.44 14.35 -7.54
N GLU A 17 2.47 14.93 -8.18
CA GLU A 17 3.84 14.96 -7.63
C GLU A 17 3.92 15.79 -6.33
N LYS A 18 3.26 16.96 -6.35
CA LYS A 18 3.20 17.87 -5.20
C LYS A 18 2.45 17.20 -4.05
N ASN A 19 1.35 16.50 -4.34
CA ASN A 19 0.59 15.76 -3.33
C ASN A 19 1.44 14.68 -2.64
N ILE A 20 2.23 13.91 -3.39
CA ILE A 20 3.16 12.93 -2.81
C ILE A 20 4.16 13.63 -1.88
N ARG A 21 4.77 14.74 -2.33
CA ARG A 21 5.70 15.49 -1.48
C ARG A 21 5.05 15.99 -0.19
N GLU A 22 3.87 16.58 -0.28
CA GLU A 22 3.11 17.09 0.87
C GLU A 22 2.73 15.97 1.85
N ILE A 23 2.33 14.80 1.34
CA ILE A 23 2.04 13.61 2.15
C ILE A 23 3.27 13.24 3.00
N PHE A 24 4.43 13.15 2.38
CA PHE A 24 5.67 12.77 3.08
C PHE A 24 6.18 13.89 4.00
N GLU A 25 6.06 15.17 3.62
CA GLU A 25 6.38 16.30 4.50
C GLU A 25 5.50 16.32 5.75
N LYS A 26 4.19 16.12 5.58
CA LYS A 26 3.25 16.01 6.70
C LYS A 26 3.56 14.80 7.57
N ALA A 27 3.90 13.66 6.98
CA ALA A 27 4.29 12.48 7.72
C ALA A 27 5.58 12.69 8.53
N ARG A 28 6.57 13.40 7.94
CA ARG A 28 7.81 13.80 8.63
C ARG A 28 7.55 14.74 9.81
N SER A 29 6.62 15.69 9.68
CA SER A 29 6.29 16.61 10.78
C SER A 29 5.50 15.95 11.91
N HIS A 30 4.83 14.83 11.65
CA HIS A 30 4.05 14.04 12.62
C HIS A 30 4.75 12.74 13.02
N SER A 31 6.08 12.69 12.90
CA SER A 31 6.86 11.51 13.22
C SER A 31 6.89 11.27 14.75
N PRO A 32 6.78 10.01 15.24
CA PRO A 32 6.75 8.77 14.47
C PRO A 32 5.38 8.47 13.85
N CYS A 33 5.36 8.06 12.58
CA CYS A 33 4.10 7.69 11.93
C CYS A 33 4.24 6.61 10.84
N VAL A 34 3.08 6.10 10.41
CA VAL A 34 2.94 5.13 9.33
C VAL A 34 2.19 5.76 8.16
N ILE A 35 2.75 5.63 6.96
CA ILE A 35 2.07 5.90 5.68
C ILE A 35 1.63 4.55 5.12
N PHE A 36 0.33 4.44 4.84
CA PHE A 36 -0.25 3.27 4.18
C PHE A 36 -0.77 3.67 2.80
N PHE A 37 -0.21 3.04 1.77
CA PHE A 37 -0.67 3.14 0.39
C PHE A 37 -1.47 1.90 0.03
N ASP A 38 -2.77 2.08 -0.21
CA ASP A 38 -3.62 1.04 -0.78
C ASP A 38 -3.62 1.11 -2.31
N GLU A 39 -3.78 -0.03 -2.99
CA GLU A 39 -3.74 -0.15 -4.45
C GLU A 39 -2.47 0.48 -5.06
N LEU A 40 -1.30 0.12 -4.53
CA LEU A 40 -0.02 0.69 -4.96
C LEU A 40 0.25 0.52 -6.47
N ASP A 41 -0.30 -0.52 -7.10
CA ASP A 41 -0.23 -0.75 -8.55
C ASP A 41 -0.91 0.34 -9.38
N SER A 42 -1.87 1.06 -8.81
CA SER A 42 -2.48 2.23 -9.46
C SER A 42 -1.54 3.45 -9.47
N LEU A 43 -0.72 3.60 -8.42
CA LEU A 43 0.22 4.71 -8.24
C LEU A 43 1.55 4.49 -8.95
N ALA A 44 1.95 3.23 -9.07
CA ALA A 44 3.26 2.88 -9.59
C ALA A 44 3.26 1.69 -10.54
N PRO A 45 2.54 1.78 -11.66
CA PRO A 45 2.62 0.79 -12.71
C PRO A 45 4.02 0.74 -13.32
N ALA A 46 4.41 -0.41 -13.87
CA ALA A 46 5.64 -0.59 -14.59
C ALA A 46 5.73 0.39 -15.78
N ARG A 47 6.90 0.99 -15.95
CA ARG A 47 7.14 2.00 -17.01
C ARG A 47 6.98 1.37 -18.39
N GLY A 48 6.23 2.04 -19.28
CA GLY A 48 5.92 1.54 -20.62
C GLY A 48 6.15 2.57 -21.72
N ASN A 49 6.76 2.14 -22.84
CA ASN A 49 7.05 2.99 -24.00
C ASN A 49 5.76 3.42 -24.73
N GLY A 50 5.44 4.72 -24.72
CA GLY A 50 4.80 5.34 -25.89
C GLY A 50 3.40 6.00 -25.76
N SER A 51 3.02 6.59 -24.63
CA SER A 51 1.87 7.53 -24.60
C SER A 51 2.09 8.67 -23.58
N ASP A 52 1.50 9.85 -23.79
CA ASP A 52 1.64 11.00 -22.90
C ASP A 52 1.14 10.72 -21.47
N SER A 53 0.13 9.86 -21.31
CA SER A 53 -0.36 9.40 -20.00
C SER A 53 0.68 8.61 -19.21
N ASN A 54 1.55 7.86 -19.90
CA ASN A 54 2.61 7.09 -19.24
C ASN A 54 3.72 8.00 -18.69
N GLN A 55 4.00 9.14 -19.34
CA GLN A 55 5.03 10.07 -18.87
C GLN A 55 4.65 10.73 -17.53
N VAL A 56 3.36 10.98 -17.29
CA VAL A 56 2.89 11.53 -16.02
C VAL A 56 3.06 10.50 -14.90
N MET A 57 2.67 9.25 -15.14
CA MET A 57 2.87 8.17 -14.17
C MET A 57 4.34 7.93 -13.87
N ASP A 58 5.21 7.97 -14.87
CA ASP A 58 6.66 7.82 -14.67
C ASP A 58 7.23 8.89 -13.71
N ARG A 59 6.71 10.12 -13.74
CA ARG A 59 7.12 11.19 -12.82
C ARG A 59 6.58 10.98 -11.41
N ILE A 60 5.33 10.53 -11.28
CA ILE A 60 4.73 10.17 -9.98
C ILE A 60 5.56 9.08 -9.32
N VAL A 61 5.92 8.03 -10.06
CA VAL A 61 6.80 6.95 -9.58
C VAL A 61 8.17 7.49 -9.18
N ALA A 62 8.77 8.36 -9.98
CA ALA A 62 10.06 8.96 -9.66
C ALA A 62 10.01 9.80 -8.36
N GLN A 63 8.94 10.58 -8.15
CA GLN A 63 8.75 11.35 -6.92
C GLN A 63 8.53 10.43 -5.72
N LEU A 64 7.72 9.38 -5.85
CA LEU A 64 7.52 8.39 -4.80
C LEU A 64 8.83 7.71 -4.39
N LEU A 65 9.65 7.29 -5.36
CA LEU A 65 10.97 6.71 -5.11
C LEU A 65 11.88 7.68 -4.35
N THR A 66 11.90 8.95 -4.76
CA THR A 66 12.69 10.01 -4.12
C THR A 66 12.29 10.21 -2.66
N GLU A 67 10.98 10.24 -2.38
CA GLU A 67 10.49 10.40 -1.01
C GLU A 67 10.82 9.18 -0.12
N ILE A 68 10.66 7.95 -0.64
CA ILE A 68 10.98 6.71 0.09
C ILE A 68 12.48 6.65 0.40
N ASP A 69 13.34 6.98 -0.55
CA ASP A 69 14.79 7.02 -0.33
C ASP A 69 15.15 8.05 0.77
N GLY A 70 14.38 9.15 0.88
CA GLY A 70 14.52 10.14 1.94
C GLY A 70 14.07 9.68 3.34
N VAL A 71 13.16 8.71 3.43
CA VAL A 71 12.61 8.19 4.71
C VAL A 71 13.68 7.50 5.56
N ASN A 72 14.61 6.77 4.92
CA ASN A 72 15.61 5.95 5.60
C ASN A 72 16.63 6.74 6.43
N SER A 73 16.68 8.06 6.26
CA SER A 73 17.67 8.91 6.94
C SER A 73 17.38 9.16 8.43
N LYS A 74 16.16 8.89 8.93
CA LYS A 74 15.79 9.18 10.33
C LYS A 74 15.05 8.06 11.08
N GLY A 75 14.69 6.94 10.42
CA GLY A 75 14.15 5.74 11.09
C GLY A 75 12.79 5.86 11.80
N GLN A 76 12.12 7.02 11.72
CA GLN A 76 10.88 7.30 12.46
C GLN A 76 9.62 7.32 11.57
N LEU A 77 9.75 6.99 10.29
CA LEU A 77 8.64 6.94 9.36
C LEU A 77 8.62 5.55 8.70
N PHE A 78 7.47 4.88 8.77
CA PHE A 78 7.29 3.55 8.20
C PHE A 78 6.32 3.62 7.02
N VAL A 79 6.67 2.98 5.90
CA VAL A 79 5.86 2.99 4.68
C VAL A 79 5.37 1.58 4.40
N ILE A 80 4.07 1.43 4.24
CA ILE A 80 3.41 0.16 3.90
C ILE A 80 2.66 0.36 2.59
N GLY A 81 2.83 -0.57 1.67
CA GLY A 81 2.10 -0.62 0.41
C GLY A 81 1.33 -1.93 0.30
N ALA A 82 0.06 -1.86 -0.10
CA ALA A 82 -0.78 -3.00 -0.43
C ALA A 82 -1.08 -3.01 -1.93
N THR A 83 -1.05 -4.19 -2.55
CA THR A 83 -1.42 -4.38 -3.96
C THR A 83 -1.95 -5.78 -4.19
N ASN A 84 -2.88 -5.92 -5.13
CA ASN A 84 -3.34 -7.19 -5.64
C ASN A 84 -2.58 -7.63 -6.92
N ARG A 85 -1.78 -6.74 -7.50
CA ARG A 85 -1.08 -6.92 -8.78
C ARG A 85 0.42 -6.60 -8.63
N PRO A 86 1.18 -7.38 -7.83
CA PRO A 86 2.60 -7.13 -7.62
C PRO A 86 3.43 -7.24 -8.92
N ASP A 87 2.92 -7.96 -9.92
CA ASP A 87 3.48 -8.08 -11.27
C ASP A 87 3.48 -6.76 -12.06
N LEU A 88 2.57 -5.84 -11.72
CA LEU A 88 2.46 -4.54 -12.36
C LEU A 88 3.32 -3.46 -11.72
N LEU A 89 3.94 -3.70 -10.56
CA LEU A 89 4.71 -2.67 -9.86
C LEU A 89 6.03 -2.35 -10.58
N ASP A 90 6.43 -1.08 -10.56
CA ASP A 90 7.77 -0.67 -11.00
C ASP A 90 8.85 -1.45 -10.18
N PRO A 91 9.74 -2.24 -10.82
CA PRO A 91 10.76 -3.02 -10.13
C PRO A 91 11.71 -2.20 -9.27
N ALA A 92 11.87 -0.90 -9.54
CA ALA A 92 12.66 0.01 -8.73
C ALA A 92 12.09 0.17 -7.31
N LEU A 93 10.77 0.08 -7.13
CA LEU A 93 10.14 0.15 -5.81
C LEU A 93 10.47 -1.06 -4.93
N LEU A 94 10.75 -2.21 -5.55
CA LEU A 94 11.03 -3.48 -4.88
C LEU A 94 12.51 -3.68 -4.53
N ARG A 95 13.36 -2.68 -4.80
CA ARG A 95 14.79 -2.74 -4.48
C ARG A 95 15.05 -2.60 -2.96
N PRO A 96 16.16 -3.14 -2.45
CA PRO A 96 16.57 -2.98 -1.05
C PRO A 96 16.51 -1.52 -0.57
N GLY A 97 15.99 -1.30 0.65
CA GLY A 97 15.78 0.03 1.21
C GLY A 97 14.50 0.74 0.81
N ARG A 98 13.63 0.12 0.00
CA ARG A 98 12.30 0.65 -0.36
C ARG A 98 11.22 -0.32 0.13
N PHE A 99 10.42 -0.91 -0.76
CA PHE A 99 9.50 -2.01 -0.42
C PHE A 99 10.22 -3.36 -0.48
N ASP A 100 11.25 -3.51 0.36
CA ASP A 100 12.10 -4.70 0.36
C ASP A 100 11.57 -5.85 1.24
N LYS A 101 10.75 -5.53 2.25
CA LYS A 101 9.96 -6.50 3.03
C LYS A 101 8.64 -6.81 2.34
N LYS A 102 8.60 -7.97 1.69
CA LYS A 102 7.40 -8.49 1.00
C LYS A 102 6.70 -9.51 1.89
N ILE A 103 5.42 -9.25 2.19
CA ILE A 103 4.55 -10.17 2.93
C ILE A 103 3.45 -10.61 1.97
N TYR A 104 3.39 -11.91 1.71
CA TYR A 104 2.32 -12.49 0.91
C TYR A 104 1.12 -12.79 1.80
N LEU A 105 -0.04 -12.27 1.42
CA LEU A 105 -1.32 -12.58 2.06
C LEU A 105 -2.08 -13.55 1.16
N GLY A 106 -2.01 -14.83 1.51
CA GLY A 106 -2.74 -15.89 0.81
C GLY A 106 -4.20 -15.97 1.22
N ILE A 107 -4.93 -16.83 0.52
CA ILE A 107 -6.27 -17.25 0.94
C ILE A 107 -6.11 -18.19 2.15
N ALA A 108 -6.99 -18.08 3.14
CA ALA A 108 -7.06 -19.03 4.25
C ALA A 108 -7.46 -20.41 3.72
N SER A 109 -6.47 -21.27 3.46
CA SER A 109 -6.69 -22.60 2.88
C SER A 109 -7.06 -23.62 3.95
N GLU A 110 -6.47 -23.49 5.13
CA GLU A 110 -6.64 -24.46 6.21
C GLU A 110 -7.96 -24.25 6.94
N PRO A 111 -8.71 -25.33 7.26
CA PRO A 111 -9.93 -25.22 8.06
C PRO A 111 -9.73 -24.44 9.36
N GLU A 112 -8.62 -24.67 10.07
CA GLU A 112 -8.30 -23.97 11.31
C GLU A 112 -8.15 -22.45 11.16
N GLU A 113 -7.64 -21.97 10.02
CA GLU A 113 -7.52 -20.54 9.74
C GLU A 113 -8.91 -19.92 9.52
N ARG A 114 -9.79 -20.64 8.81
CA ARG A 114 -11.16 -20.22 8.55
C ARG A 114 -11.97 -20.18 9.85
N VAL A 115 -11.83 -21.19 10.71
CA VAL A 115 -12.44 -21.23 12.04
C VAL A 115 -12.04 -19.99 12.85
N LYS A 116 -10.74 -19.63 12.86
CA LYS A 116 -10.26 -18.42 13.56
C LYS A 116 -10.90 -17.15 13.02
N ILE A 117 -11.02 -17.03 11.68
CA ILE A 117 -11.67 -15.88 11.05
C ILE A 117 -13.15 -15.83 11.45
N LEU A 118 -13.87 -16.94 11.35
CA LEU A 118 -15.28 -17.03 11.71
C LEU A 118 -15.50 -16.65 13.18
N LYS A 119 -14.76 -17.25 14.11
CA LYS A 119 -14.79 -16.90 15.55
C LYS A 119 -14.50 -15.40 15.78
N ALA A 120 -13.54 -14.83 15.05
CA ALA A 120 -13.23 -13.40 15.17
C ALA A 120 -14.36 -12.49 14.66
N GLN A 121 -15.04 -12.87 13.57
CA GLN A 121 -16.18 -12.14 13.00
C GLN A 121 -17.43 -12.27 13.87
N THR A 122 -17.67 -13.44 14.47
CA THR A 122 -18.86 -13.74 15.28
C THR A 122 -18.71 -13.36 16.76
N ARG A 123 -17.54 -12.89 17.21
CA ARG A 123 -17.25 -12.61 18.65
C ARG A 123 -18.22 -11.67 19.38
N LYS A 124 -19.04 -10.91 18.66
CA LYS A 124 -20.00 -9.94 19.21
C LYS A 124 -21.45 -10.42 19.15
N PHE A 125 -21.69 -11.60 18.61
CA PHE A 125 -23.01 -12.18 18.43
C PHE A 125 -23.26 -13.19 19.56
N GLU A 126 -24.50 -13.26 20.03
CA GLU A 126 -24.96 -14.42 20.77
C GLU A 126 -25.23 -15.53 19.75
N LEU A 127 -24.48 -16.62 19.86
CA LEU A 127 -24.61 -17.79 19.02
C LEU A 127 -25.45 -18.82 19.75
N ASP A 128 -26.23 -19.58 19.00
CA ASP A 128 -26.96 -20.72 19.53
C ASP A 128 -25.98 -21.84 19.92
N GLU A 129 -26.37 -22.73 20.84
CA GLU A 129 -25.49 -23.76 21.42
C GLU A 129 -25.08 -24.82 20.39
N ASP A 130 -25.80 -24.91 19.27
CA ASP A 130 -25.56 -25.85 18.18
C ASP A 130 -24.57 -25.35 17.12
N VAL A 131 -24.06 -24.11 17.25
CA VAL A 131 -23.09 -23.56 16.30
C VAL A 131 -21.71 -24.17 16.53
N ASP A 132 -21.33 -25.11 15.65
CA ASP A 132 -19.96 -25.59 15.52
C ASP A 132 -19.27 -24.92 14.32
N PHE A 133 -18.05 -24.41 14.54
CA PHE A 133 -17.23 -23.81 13.48
C PHE A 133 -16.24 -24.80 12.86
N GLU A 134 -16.12 -26.01 13.41
CA GLU A 134 -15.18 -27.06 13.01
C GLU A 134 -15.83 -28.12 12.08
N GLU A 135 -17.16 -28.14 11.99
CA GLU A 135 -17.96 -28.91 11.02
C GLU A 135 -18.19 -28.16 9.70
#